data_AF-F8QXN0-F1
#
_entry.id   AF-F8QXN0-F1
#
_cell.length_a   1.000
_cell.length_b   1.000
_cell.length_c   1.000
_cell.angle_alpha   90.00
_cell.angle_beta   90.00
_cell.angle_gamma   90.00
#
_symmetry.space_group_name_H-M   'P 1'
#
loop_
_entity.id
_entity.type
_entity.pdbx_description
1 polymer ?
#
loop_
_entity_poly.entity_id
_entity_poly.type
_entity_poly.pdbx_seq_one_letter_code
_entity_poly.pdbx_strand_id
1 'polypeptide(L)' 'PDARAPRFPKKPVIRQEGDKLVMECVLEANPEPEITWFKGTETIKEQGRIS' A
#
# COMPACT_ATOMS: atom_id res chain seq x y z
N PRO A 1 -17.26 13.66 15.34
CA PRO A 1 -15.95 13.04 15.65
C PRO A 1 -15.09 13.01 14.37
N ASP A 2 -13.94 13.68 14.38
CA ASP A 2 -13.06 13.76 13.21
C ASP A 2 -12.31 12.46 12.91
N ALA A 3 -12.42 11.46 13.81
CA ALA A 3 -11.85 10.13 13.62
C ALA A 3 -12.49 9.43 12.41
N ARG A 4 -11.63 8.90 11.53
CA ARG A 4 -12.04 8.16 10.33
C ARG A 4 -11.31 6.83 10.31
N ALA A 5 -12.08 5.74 10.34
CA ALA A 5 -11.53 4.41 10.19
C ALA A 5 -10.86 4.26 8.80
N PRO A 6 -9.78 3.45 8.69
CA PRO A 6 -9.12 3.20 7.43
C PRO A 6 -10.08 2.70 6.35
N ARG A 7 -10.07 3.36 5.19
CA ARG A 7 -10.85 2.94 4.02
C ARG A 7 -10.07 3.17 2.72
N PHE A 8 -10.34 2.33 1.74
CA PHE A 8 -9.78 2.45 0.40
C PHE A 8 -10.83 3.05 -0.56
N PRO A 9 -10.86 4.37 -0.77
CA PRO A 9 -11.86 5.02 -1.63
C PRO A 9 -11.73 4.65 -3.11
N LYS A 10 -10.56 4.16 -3.53
CA LYS A 10 -10.26 3.77 -4.90
C LYS A 10 -9.85 2.30 -4.94
N LYS A 11 -10.17 1.64 -6.05
CA LYS A 11 -9.63 0.30 -6.33
C LYS A 11 -8.11 0.39 -6.45
N PRO A 12 -7.35 -0.58 -5.93
CA PRO A 12 -5.93 -0.67 -6.17
C PRO A 12 -5.64 -0.74 -7.67
N VAL A 13 -4.52 -0.14 -8.08
CA VAL A 13 -4.07 -0.13 -9.47
C VAL A 13 -2.73 -0.83 -9.56
N ILE A 14 -2.58 -1.66 -10.58
CA ILE A 14 -1.32 -2.34 -10.91
C ILE A 14 -0.90 -1.85 -12.29
N ARG A 15 0.33 -1.34 -12.40
CA ARG A 15 0.89 -0.85 -13.65
C ARG A 15 2.36 -1.21 -13.76
N GLN A 16 2.83 -1.35 -15.00
CA GLN A 16 4.23 -1.64 -15.31
C GLN A 16 4.91 -0.39 -15.83
N GLU A 17 6.04 -0.04 -15.24
CA GLU A 17 6.87 1.11 -15.60
C GLU A 17 8.28 0.60 -15.93
N GLY A 18 8.51 0.28 -17.21
CA GLY A 18 9.74 -0.38 -17.66
C GLY A 18 9.90 -1.78 -17.05
N ASP A 19 10.97 -1.97 -16.29
CA ASP A 19 11.27 -3.22 -15.56
C ASP A 19 10.63 -3.27 -14.15
N LYS A 20 9.87 -2.23 -13.75
CA LYS A 20 9.25 -2.14 -12.43
C LYS A 20 7.75 -2.43 -12.49
N LEU A 21 7.26 -3.19 -11.52
CA LEU A 21 5.83 -3.38 -11.25
C LEU A 21 5.43 -2.44 -10.10
N VAL A 22 4.49 -1.54 -10.35
CA VAL A 22 3.98 -0.57 -9.38
C VAL A 22 2.57 -0.98 -8.96
N MET A 23 2.38 -1.19 -7.67
CA MET A 23 1.07 -1.43 -7.05
C MET A 23 0.71 -0.22 -6.20
N GLU A 24 -0.32 0.51 -6.61
CA GLU A 24 -0.76 1.75 -5.95
C GLU A 24 -2.07 1.52 -5.22
N CYS A 25 -2.15 2.00 -3.98
CA CYS A 25 -3.36 1.97 -3.18
C CYS A 25 -3.55 3.34 -2.50
N VAL A 26 -4.77 3.88 -2.59
CA VAL A 26 -5.13 5.14 -1.93
C VAL A 26 -5.91 4.81 -0.67
N LEU A 27 -5.41 5.27 0.48
CA LEU A 27 -6.01 5.07 1.79
C LEU A 27 -6.39 6.41 2.40
N GLU A 28 -7.54 6.45 3.08
CA GLU A 28 -7.91 7.54 3.98
C GLU A 28 -8.11 7.01 5.40
N ALA A 29 -7.53 7.69 6.37
CA ALA A 29 -7.70 7.41 7.80
C ALA A 29 -7.39 8.67 8.62
N ASN A 30 -7.99 8.77 9.80
CA ASN A 30 -7.62 9.76 10.81
C ASN A 30 -7.74 9.11 12.21
N PRO A 31 -6.65 8.98 12.98
CA PRO A 31 -5.28 9.49 12.74
C PRO A 31 -4.56 8.82 11.56
N GLU A 32 -3.38 9.34 11.21
CA GLU A 32 -2.50 8.73 10.20
C GLU A 32 -2.18 7.27 10.59
N PRO A 33 -2.39 6.30 9.68
CA PRO A 33 -2.21 4.90 9.99
C PRO A 33 -0.77 4.42 9.73
N GLU A 34 -0.40 3.31 10.34
CA GLU A 34 0.80 2.56 9.97
C GLU A 34 0.50 1.63 8.78
N ILE A 35 1.38 1.61 7.77
CA ILE A 35 1.22 0.83 6.54
C ILE A 35 2.26 -0.28 6.45
N THR A 36 1.80 -1.50 6.20
CA THR A 36 2.65 -2.69 6.04
C THR A 36 2.25 -3.45 4.78
N TRP A 37 3.24 -3.79 3.94
CA TRP A 37 3.04 -4.57 2.72
C TRP A 37 3.45 -6.03 2.91
N PHE A 38 2.82 -6.94 2.15
CA PHE A 38 3.11 -8.37 2.19
C PHE A 38 3.21 -8.98 0.79
N LYS A 39 4.13 -9.93 0.61
CA LYS A 39 4.18 -10.86 -0.54
C LYS A 39 3.78 -12.24 -0.03
N GLY A 40 2.54 -12.65 -0.25
CA GLY A 40 1.99 -13.85 0.39
C GLY A 40 1.94 -13.67 1.91
N THR A 41 2.73 -14.45 2.65
CA THR A 41 2.83 -14.37 4.12
C THR A 41 4.04 -13.57 4.61
N GLU A 42 4.93 -13.14 3.71
CA GLU A 42 6.16 -12.44 4.07
C GLU A 42 5.95 -10.93 4.08
N THR A 43 6.34 -10.28 5.18
CA THR A 43 6.34 -8.83 5.28
C THR A 43 7.41 -8.22 4.39
N ILE A 44 7.01 -7.29 3.54
CA ILE A 44 7.89 -6.47 2.74
C ILE A 44 8.44 -5.34 3.62
N LYS A 45 9.75 -5.33 3.81
CA LYS A 45 10.47 -4.19 4.40
C LYS A 45 10.98 -3.29 3.29
N GLU A 46 11.16 -2.01 3.59
CA GLU A 46 11.82 -1.04 2.70
C GLU A 46 13.33 -1.33 2.60
N GLN A 47 13.70 -2.45 1.96
CA GLN A 47 15.08 -2.94 1.86
C GLN A 47 15.57 -3.07 0.40
N GLY A 48 14.98 -2.32 -0.53
CA GLY A 48 15.36 -2.33 -1.94
C GLY A 48 14.54 -3.32 -2.78
N ARG A 49 15.17 -4.03 -3.71
CA ARG A 49 14.49 -4.90 -4.67
C ARG A 49 14.13 -6.26 -4.05
N ILE A 50 12.85 -6.62 -4.11
CA ILE A 50 12.34 -7.92 -3.66
C ILE A 50 12.19 -8.81 -4.90
N SER A 51 12.89 -9.94 -4.94
CA SER A 51 12.81 -10.94 -6.02
C SER A 51 11.84 -12.06 -5.67
#